data_AF-A0A2P2KDY3-F1
#
_entry.id   AF-A0A2P2KDY3-F1
#
_cell.length_a   1.000
_cell.length_b   1.000
_cell.length_c   1.000
_cell.angle_alpha   90.00
_cell.angle_beta   90.00
_cell.angle_gamma   90.00
#
_symmetry.space_group_name_H-M   'P 1'
#
loop_
_entity.id
_entity.type
_entity.pdbx_description
1 polymer ?
#
loop_
_entity_poly.entity_id
_entity_poly.type
_entity_poly.pdbx_seq_one_letter_code
_entity_poly.pdbx_strand_id
1 'polypeptide(L)'
;MAESKTVHSPMLTYVSMLLLITLCPPFVILLWYTMVHADGSVTQTWDFLKQHGLQGLVDIWPRPTAMTFKIIACYAAFEAALQLLLPGKRVEGPISPKGNRPVYKANGVAAYVVTLITYLALWWFGIFNPSIVYDRLGEIFSAQIFISLIFCIFLYIKVRISN
;
A
#
# COMPACT_ATOMS: atom_id res chain seq x y z
N MET A 1 3.54 23.79 -26.87
CA MET A 1 2.75 23.49 -25.66
C MET A 1 1.77 22.40 -26.06
N ALA A 2 2.12 21.12 -25.85
CA ALA A 2 1.22 20.04 -26.25
C ALA A 2 0.02 20.05 -25.30
N GLU A 3 -1.18 20.31 -25.83
CA GLU A 3 -2.42 20.10 -25.08
C GLU A 3 -2.40 18.68 -24.53
N SER A 4 -2.41 18.55 -23.21
CA SER A 4 -2.65 17.28 -22.54
C SER A 4 -4.09 16.89 -22.83
N LYS A 5 -4.32 16.19 -23.95
CA LYS A 5 -5.60 15.56 -24.27
C LYS A 5 -5.81 14.45 -23.25
N THR A 6 -6.43 14.81 -22.14
CA THR A 6 -6.99 13.83 -21.20
C THR A 6 -8.06 13.03 -21.94
N VAL A 7 -8.07 11.71 -21.76
CA VAL A 7 -9.01 10.79 -22.42
C VAL A 7 -10.46 11.09 -22.03
N HIS A 8 -10.65 11.68 -20.85
CA HIS A 8 -11.93 12.11 -20.31
C HIS A 8 -11.93 13.62 -20.06
N SER A 9 -13.12 14.19 -19.86
CA SER A 9 -13.22 15.59 -19.45
C SER A 9 -12.44 15.84 -18.15
N PRO A 10 -11.85 17.05 -17.98
CA PRO A 10 -11.12 17.39 -16.76
C PRO A 10 -11.96 17.17 -15.50
N MET A 11 -13.25 17.54 -15.53
CA MET A 11 -14.18 17.34 -14.42
C MET A 11 -14.30 15.86 -14.03
N LEU A 12 -14.55 14.97 -15.00
CA LEU A 12 -14.70 13.54 -14.72
C LEU A 12 -13.39 12.95 -14.15
N THR A 13 -12.25 13.42 -14.64
CA THR A 13 -10.93 13.01 -14.15
C THR A 13 -10.74 13.41 -12.69
N TYR A 14 -11.00 14.68 -12.32
CA TYR A 14 -10.82 15.11 -10.93
C TYR A 14 -11.82 14.46 -9.97
N VAL A 15 -13.09 14.35 -10.37
CA VAL A 15 -14.12 13.70 -9.54
C VAL A 15 -13.77 12.23 -9.30
N SER A 16 -13.39 11.49 -10.33
CA SER A 16 -13.02 10.07 -10.17
C SER A 16 -11.79 9.88 -9.28
N MET A 17 -10.76 10.72 -9.42
CA MET A 17 -9.58 10.66 -8.54
C MET A 17 -9.92 10.99 -7.09
N LEU A 18 -10.75 12.00 -6.84
CA LEU A 18 -11.21 12.36 -5.49
C LEU A 18 -12.03 11.24 -4.86
N LEU A 19 -12.91 10.59 -5.64
CA LEU A 19 -13.68 9.44 -5.17
C LEU A 19 -12.78 8.26 -4.82
N LEU A 20 -11.78 7.94 -5.65
CA LEU A 20 -10.85 6.84 -5.35
C LEU A 20 -10.04 7.11 -4.08
N ILE A 21 -9.49 8.32 -3.93
CA ILE A 21 -8.68 8.69 -2.76
C ILE A 21 -9.52 8.68 -1.49
N THR A 22 -10.80 9.11 -1.55
CA THR A 22 -11.65 9.21 -0.37
C THR A 22 -12.41 7.93 -0.03
N LEU A 23 -12.83 7.14 -1.02
CA LEU A 23 -13.68 5.95 -0.81
C LEU A 23 -12.90 4.64 -0.75
N CYS A 24 -11.75 4.50 -1.42
CA CYS A 24 -10.98 3.25 -1.35
C CYS A 24 -10.45 2.96 0.07
N PRO A 25 -9.89 3.92 0.83
CA PRO A 25 -9.43 3.66 2.19
C PRO A 25 -10.52 3.14 3.14
N PRO A 26 -11.69 3.80 3.31
CA PRO A 26 -12.75 3.27 4.17
C PRO A 26 -13.32 1.97 3.63
N PHE A 27 -13.36 1.76 2.31
CA PHE A 27 -13.79 0.47 1.74
C PHE A 27 -12.90 -0.69 2.19
N VAL A 28 -11.57 -0.52 2.18
CA VAL A 28 -10.64 -1.55 2.66
C VAL A 28 -10.83 -1.84 4.15
N ILE A 29 -11.01 -0.81 4.96
CA ILE A 29 -11.26 -0.97 6.41
C ILE A 29 -12.60 -1.65 6.66
N LEU A 30 -13.65 -1.30 5.91
CA LEU A 30 -14.96 -1.95 6.00
C LEU A 30 -14.88 -3.43 5.61
N LEU A 31 -14.21 -3.75 4.51
CA LEU A 31 -14.03 -5.14 4.09
C LEU A 31 -13.29 -5.95 5.16
N TRP A 32 -12.20 -5.41 5.72
CA TRP A 32 -11.48 -6.04 6.81
C TRP A 32 -12.37 -6.23 8.04
N TYR A 33 -13.10 -5.20 8.47
CA TYR A 33 -14.00 -5.26 9.61
C TYR A 33 -15.10 -6.31 9.41
N THR A 34 -15.73 -6.33 8.23
CA THR A 34 -16.76 -7.31 7.90
C THR A 34 -16.23 -8.74 8.04
N MET A 35 -15.03 -9.01 7.51
CA MET A 35 -14.45 -10.35 7.51
C MET A 35 -13.95 -10.78 8.90
N VAL A 36 -13.43 -9.85 9.71
CA VAL A 36 -12.74 -10.18 10.98
C VAL A 36 -13.64 -10.00 12.20
N HIS A 37 -14.58 -9.06 12.17
CA HIS A 37 -15.39 -8.66 13.32
C HIS A 37 -16.89 -8.87 13.13
N ALA A 38 -17.35 -9.17 11.92
CA ALA A 38 -18.75 -9.45 11.61
C ALA A 38 -18.95 -10.82 10.93
N ASP A 39 -18.03 -11.77 11.12
CA ASP A 39 -18.11 -13.14 10.57
C ASP A 39 -18.37 -13.20 9.05
N GLY A 40 -17.93 -12.19 8.29
CA GLY A 40 -18.19 -12.06 6.85
C GLY A 40 -19.58 -11.52 6.49
N SER A 41 -20.38 -11.11 7.47
CA SER A 41 -21.75 -10.61 7.29
C SER A 41 -21.79 -9.11 6.98
N VAL A 42 -22.17 -8.79 5.74
CA VAL A 42 -22.38 -7.42 5.29
C VAL A 42 -23.57 -6.78 6.02
N THR A 43 -24.60 -7.55 6.35
CA THR A 43 -25.80 -7.02 7.04
C THR A 43 -25.45 -6.59 8.47
N GLN A 44 -24.66 -7.36 9.20
CA GLN A 44 -24.20 -6.99 10.54
C GLN A 44 -23.33 -5.72 10.51
N THR A 45 -22.43 -5.61 9.53
CA THR A 45 -21.61 -4.40 9.35
C THR A 45 -22.49 -3.19 9.04
N TRP A 46 -23.49 -3.36 8.16
CA TRP A 46 -24.44 -2.30 7.84
C TRP A 46 -25.28 -1.87 9.03
N ASP A 47 -25.80 -2.81 9.81
CA ASP A 47 -26.59 -2.52 11.01
C ASP A 47 -25.76 -1.77 12.06
N PHE A 48 -24.49 -2.16 12.25
CA PHE A 48 -23.54 -1.44 13.11
C PHE A 48 -23.35 0.02 12.65
N LEU A 49 -23.07 0.24 11.36
CA LEU A 49 -22.89 1.58 10.81
C LEU A 49 -24.17 2.41 10.88
N LYS A 50 -25.33 1.80 10.68
CA LYS A 50 -26.63 2.47 10.79
C LYS A 50 -26.90 2.94 12.21
N GLN A 51 -26.48 2.17 13.21
CA GLN A 51 -26.63 2.52 14.64
C GLN A 51 -25.64 3.61 15.08
N HIS A 52 -24.40 3.58 14.60
CA HIS A 52 -23.32 4.47 15.07
C HIS A 52 -23.03 5.65 14.12
N GLY A 53 -23.64 5.66 12.93
CA GLY A 53 -23.43 6.69 11.91
C GLY A 53 -21.96 6.84 11.49
N LEU A 54 -21.53 8.09 11.29
CA LEU A 54 -20.14 8.41 10.92
C LEU A 54 -19.14 8.07 12.02
N GLN A 55 -19.55 8.10 13.29
CA GLN A 55 -18.68 7.72 14.41
C GLN A 55 -18.32 6.24 14.32
N GLY A 56 -19.24 5.39 13.86
CA GLY A 56 -18.97 3.97 13.60
C GLY A 56 -17.79 3.75 12.65
N LEU A 57 -17.61 4.59 11.62
CA LEU A 57 -16.46 4.49 10.71
C LEU A 57 -15.13 4.85 11.40
N VAL A 58 -15.16 5.79 12.35
CA VAL A 58 -13.99 6.15 13.14
C VAL A 58 -13.66 5.06 14.15
N ASP A 59 -14.69 4.45 14.76
CA ASP A 59 -14.53 3.44 15.80
C ASP A 59 -13.94 2.13 15.27
N ILE A 60 -14.29 1.73 14.05
CA ILE A 60 -13.72 0.53 13.41
C ILE A 60 -12.31 0.76 12.86
N TRP A 61 -11.84 2.01 12.78
CA TRP A 61 -10.56 2.32 12.14
C TRP A 61 -9.38 1.88 13.02
N PRO A 62 -8.57 0.89 12.59
CA PRO A 62 -7.49 0.38 13.42
C PRO A 62 -6.42 1.44 13.68
N ARG A 63 -5.90 1.49 14.90
CA ARG A 63 -4.83 2.42 15.28
C ARG A 63 -3.48 1.72 15.18
N PRO A 64 -2.60 2.09 14.23
CA PRO A 64 -1.31 1.44 14.08
C PRO A 64 -0.42 1.61 15.32
N THR A 65 0.20 0.53 15.75
CA THR A 65 1.18 0.54 16.83
C THR A 65 2.61 0.65 16.31
N ALA A 66 3.57 0.95 17.21
CA ALA A 66 5.00 0.94 16.88
C ALA A 66 5.46 -0.42 16.33
N MET A 67 4.86 -1.53 16.78
CA MET A 67 5.17 -2.86 16.27
C MET A 67 4.77 -2.99 14.80
N THR A 68 3.58 -2.50 14.42
CA THR A 68 3.11 -2.50 13.03
C THR A 68 4.04 -1.69 12.12
N PHE A 69 4.45 -0.50 12.54
CA PHE A 69 5.44 0.29 11.79
C PHE A 69 6.78 -0.42 11.65
N LYS A 70 7.24 -1.11 12.70
CA LYS A 70 8.47 -1.92 12.66
C LYS A 70 8.35 -3.06 11.64
N ILE A 71 7.24 -3.80 11.62
CA ILE A 71 6.99 -4.88 10.64
C ILE A 71 7.08 -4.33 9.22
N ILE A 72 6.35 -3.25 8.94
CA ILE A 72 6.33 -2.60 7.62
C ILE A 72 7.72 -2.12 7.23
N ALA A 73 8.42 -1.42 8.13
CA ALA A 73 9.74 -0.85 7.85
C ALA A 73 10.80 -1.94 7.63
N CYS A 74 10.81 -2.99 8.44
CA CYS A 74 11.72 -4.12 8.26
C CYS A 74 11.49 -4.82 6.92
N TYR A 75 10.23 -5.09 6.57
CA TYR A 75 9.89 -5.70 5.29
C TYR A 75 10.28 -4.80 4.10
N ALA A 76 9.91 -3.51 4.14
CA ALA A 76 10.24 -2.56 3.08
C ALA A 76 11.75 -2.37 2.91
N ALA A 77 12.51 -2.32 4.00
CA ALA A 77 13.97 -2.22 3.95
C ALA A 77 14.61 -3.49 3.37
N PHE A 78 14.08 -4.66 3.75
CA PHE A 78 14.54 -5.94 3.19
C PHE A 78 14.29 -6.02 1.68
N GLU A 79 13.08 -5.71 1.22
CA GLU A 79 12.74 -5.68 -0.20
C GLU A 79 13.57 -4.65 -0.98
N ALA A 80 13.78 -3.45 -0.41
CA ALA A 80 14.64 -2.44 -1.01
C ALA A 80 16.09 -2.93 -1.13
N ALA A 81 16.61 -3.62 -0.10
CA ALA A 81 17.93 -4.22 -0.14
C ALA A 81 18.02 -5.31 -1.22
N LEU A 82 17.01 -6.18 -1.35
CA LEU A 82 16.98 -7.19 -2.42
C LEU A 82 16.94 -6.54 -3.81
N GLN A 83 16.09 -5.52 -4.00
CA GLN A 83 15.98 -4.79 -5.26
C GLN A 83 17.32 -4.15 -5.67
N LEU A 84 18.07 -3.61 -4.71
CA LEU A 84 19.37 -2.98 -4.95
C LEU A 84 20.51 -3.98 -5.11
N LEU A 85 20.59 -4.98 -4.24
CA LEU A 85 21.77 -5.84 -4.07
C LEU A 85 21.72 -7.12 -4.90
N LEU A 86 20.53 -7.73 -5.10
CA LEU A 86 20.46 -8.96 -5.89
C LEU A 86 20.91 -8.70 -7.33
N PRO A 87 21.61 -9.66 -7.97
CA PRO A 87 21.94 -9.56 -9.37
C PRO A 87 20.67 -9.67 -10.22
N GLY A 88 20.69 -9.05 -11.39
CA GLY A 88 19.58 -9.10 -12.33
C GLY A 88 19.99 -8.50 -13.66
N LYS A 89 19.28 -8.87 -14.72
CA LYS A 89 19.55 -8.34 -16.06
C LYS A 89 19.22 -6.85 -16.10
N ARG A 90 20.10 -6.05 -16.70
CA ARG A 90 19.83 -4.63 -16.97
C ARG A 90 18.77 -4.54 -18.07
N VAL A 91 17.72 -3.77 -17.83
CA VAL A 91 16.62 -3.53 -18.78
C VAL A 91 16.41 -2.02 -18.91
N GLU A 92 16.22 -1.53 -20.12
CA GLU A 92 15.99 -0.12 -20.38
C GLU A 92 14.50 0.15 -20.60
N GLY A 93 13.98 1.16 -19.93
CA GLY A 93 12.62 1.62 -20.18
C GLY A 93 12.49 2.47 -21.45
N PRO A 94 11.26 2.89 -21.77
CA PRO A 94 11.01 3.82 -22.86
C PRO A 94 11.66 5.18 -22.58
N ILE A 95 12.03 5.89 -23.64
CA ILE A 95 12.55 7.26 -23.55
C ILE A 95 11.41 8.17 -23.11
N SER A 96 11.64 8.94 -22.03
CA SER A 96 10.66 9.90 -21.53
C SER A 96 10.53 11.10 -22.48
N PRO A 97 9.45 11.90 -22.38
CA PRO A 97 9.32 13.15 -23.15
C PRO A 97 10.48 14.14 -22.96
N LYS A 98 11.22 14.04 -21.85
CA LYS A 98 12.43 14.84 -21.57
C LYS A 98 13.73 14.22 -22.11
N GLY A 99 13.66 13.09 -22.82
CA GLY A 99 14.83 12.38 -23.36
C GLY A 99 15.52 11.43 -22.39
N ASN A 100 15.03 11.30 -21.14
CA ASN A 100 15.64 10.39 -20.15
C ASN A 100 15.27 8.94 -20.46
N ARG A 101 16.26 8.04 -20.43
CA ARG A 101 16.03 6.60 -20.55
C ARG A 101 16.29 5.90 -19.21
N PRO A 102 15.24 5.51 -18.47
CA PRO A 102 15.43 4.87 -17.18
C PRO A 102 16.03 3.47 -17.36
N VAL A 103 16.89 3.10 -16.43
CA VAL A 103 17.58 1.82 -16.39
C VAL A 103 17.11 1.05 -15.18
N TYR A 104 16.63 -0.17 -15.39
CA TYR A 104 16.09 -1.06 -14.37
C TYR A 104 16.93 -2.32 -14.23
N LYS A 105 16.85 -2.94 -13.05
CA LYS A 105 17.40 -4.27 -12.79
C LYS A 105 16.25 -5.27 -12.69
N ALA A 106 16.21 -6.23 -13.59
CA ALA A 106 15.19 -7.28 -13.62
C ALA A 106 15.57 -8.43 -12.67
N ASN A 107 15.28 -8.25 -11.37
CA ASN A 107 15.53 -9.23 -10.32
C ASN A 107 14.28 -9.60 -9.49
N GLY A 108 13.07 -9.20 -9.92
CA GLY A 108 11.83 -9.39 -9.15
C GLY A 108 11.52 -10.83 -8.78
N VAL A 109 11.70 -11.79 -9.70
CA VAL A 109 11.47 -13.23 -9.40
C VAL A 109 12.50 -13.74 -8.39
N ALA A 110 13.76 -13.33 -8.51
CA ALA A 110 14.80 -13.71 -7.56
C ALA A 110 14.54 -13.11 -6.18
N ALA A 111 14.14 -11.84 -6.10
CA ALA A 111 13.76 -11.18 -4.86
C ALA A 111 12.60 -11.91 -4.19
N TYR A 112 11.52 -12.21 -4.92
CA TYR A 112 10.38 -12.97 -4.42
C TYR A 112 10.76 -14.33 -3.82
N VAL A 113 11.59 -15.11 -4.52
CA VAL A 113 12.05 -16.43 -4.01
C VAL A 113 12.90 -16.27 -2.76
N VAL A 114 13.82 -15.30 -2.73
CA VAL A 114 14.65 -15.02 -1.55
C VAL A 114 13.80 -14.59 -0.37
N THR A 115 12.80 -13.74 -0.58
CA THR A 115 11.84 -13.34 0.47
C THR A 115 11.06 -14.51 1.01
N LEU A 116 10.54 -15.39 0.14
CA LEU A 116 9.78 -16.55 0.59
C LEU A 116 10.64 -17.54 1.38
N ILE A 117 11.85 -17.85 0.89
CA ILE A 117 12.80 -18.72 1.60
C ILE A 117 13.17 -18.11 2.95
N THR A 118 13.47 -16.82 2.99
CA THR A 118 13.81 -16.11 4.23
C THR A 118 12.64 -16.15 5.22
N TYR A 119 11.42 -15.89 4.75
CA TYR A 119 10.21 -15.93 5.56
C TYR A 119 9.98 -17.32 6.18
N LEU A 120 10.07 -18.39 5.37
CA LEU A 120 9.90 -19.76 5.84
C LEU A 120 11.05 -20.19 6.78
N ALA A 121 12.28 -19.77 6.50
CA ALA A 121 13.43 -20.06 7.37
C ALA A 121 13.28 -19.37 8.74
N LEU A 122 12.92 -18.09 8.77
CA LEU A 122 12.69 -17.35 10.01
C LEU A 122 11.59 -18.00 10.87
N TRP A 123 10.54 -18.52 10.23
CA TRP A 123 9.51 -19.29 10.91
C TRP A 123 10.03 -20.64 11.41
N TRP A 124 10.72 -21.42 10.55
CA TRP A 124 11.25 -22.73 10.89
C TRP A 124 12.23 -22.69 12.07
N PHE A 125 13.06 -21.66 12.16
CA PHE A 125 14.00 -21.44 13.27
C PHE A 125 13.37 -20.76 14.49
N GLY A 126 12.05 -20.49 14.49
CA GLY A 126 11.34 -19.90 15.62
C GLY A 126 11.68 -18.42 15.88
N ILE A 127 12.29 -17.73 14.91
CA ILE A 127 12.68 -16.31 15.03
C ILE A 127 11.46 -15.40 14.85
N PHE A 128 10.47 -15.84 14.07
CA PHE A 128 9.31 -15.05 13.71
C PHE A 128 8.04 -15.91 13.62
N ASN A 129 6.95 -15.48 14.26
CA ASN A 129 5.64 -16.12 14.08
C ASN A 129 4.89 -15.45 12.91
N PRO A 130 4.60 -16.18 11.82
CA PRO A 130 3.90 -15.64 10.65
C PRO A 130 2.49 -15.13 10.94
N SER A 131 1.83 -15.62 12.01
CA SER A 131 0.48 -15.16 12.37
C SER A 131 0.41 -13.67 12.65
N ILE A 132 1.53 -13.04 13.07
CA ILE A 132 1.55 -11.63 13.46
C ILE A 132 1.08 -10.69 12.35
N VAL A 133 1.25 -11.08 11.09
CA VAL A 133 0.76 -10.31 9.94
C VAL A 133 -0.77 -10.30 9.93
N TYR A 134 -1.39 -11.45 10.19
CA TYR A 134 -2.84 -11.57 10.31
C TYR A 134 -3.36 -10.88 11.58
N ASP A 135 -2.69 -11.11 12.72
CA ASP A 135 -3.07 -10.55 14.01
C ASP A 135 -3.05 -9.00 14.02
N ARG A 136 -2.21 -8.40 13.15
CA ARG A 136 -2.07 -6.95 12.97
C ARG A 136 -2.62 -6.44 11.65
N LEU A 137 -3.39 -7.25 10.90
CA LEU A 137 -3.77 -6.95 9.52
C LEU A 137 -4.48 -5.60 9.38
N GLY A 138 -5.43 -5.31 10.27
CA GLY A 138 -6.14 -4.03 10.30
C GLY A 138 -5.21 -2.84 10.55
N GLU A 139 -4.27 -2.97 11.51
CA GLU A 139 -3.26 -1.95 11.76
C GLU A 139 -2.36 -1.73 10.54
N ILE A 140 -1.98 -2.80 9.83
CA ILE A 140 -1.16 -2.73 8.61
C ILE A 140 -1.90 -1.96 7.52
N PHE A 141 -3.17 -2.26 7.26
CA PHE A 141 -3.97 -1.51 6.29
C PHE A 141 -4.08 -0.04 6.64
N SER A 142 -4.40 0.27 7.90
CA SER A 142 -4.47 1.65 8.40
C SER A 142 -3.13 2.37 8.22
N ALA A 143 -2.02 1.76 8.63
CA ALA A 143 -0.68 2.34 8.49
C ALA A 143 -0.33 2.60 7.02
N GLN A 144 -0.58 1.65 6.13
CA GLN A 144 -0.29 1.78 4.70
C GLN A 144 -1.12 2.90 4.04
N ILE A 145 -2.39 3.08 4.43
CA ILE A 145 -3.21 4.20 3.97
C ILE A 145 -2.52 5.53 4.30
N PHE A 146 -2.14 5.76 5.56
CA PHE A 146 -1.48 7.01 5.95
C PHE A 146 -0.08 7.17 5.34
N ILE A 147 0.74 6.11 5.35
CA ILE A 147 2.09 6.13 4.77
C ILE A 147 2.01 6.47 3.28
N SER A 148 1.08 5.87 2.53
CA SER A 148 0.94 6.11 1.09
C SER A 148 0.56 7.56 0.80
N LEU A 149 -0.38 8.15 1.55
CA LEU A 149 -0.76 9.55 1.40
C LEU A 149 0.40 10.50 1.68
N ILE A 150 1.12 10.29 2.79
CA ILE A 150 2.31 11.09 3.15
C ILE A 150 3.39 10.95 2.08
N PHE A 151 3.64 9.73 1.61
CA PHE A 151 4.64 9.46 0.60
C PHE A 151 4.30 10.10 -0.76
N CYS A 152 3.03 10.05 -1.17
CA CYS A 152 2.55 10.74 -2.37
C CYS A 152 2.74 12.26 -2.28
N ILE A 153 2.44 12.88 -1.13
CA ILE A 153 2.68 14.30 -0.89
C ILE A 153 4.18 14.61 -0.99
N PHE A 154 5.03 13.80 -0.35
CA PHE A 154 6.48 13.93 -0.43
C PHE A 154 6.99 13.86 -1.88
N LEU A 155 6.54 12.87 -2.66
CA LEU A 155 6.93 12.71 -4.06
C LEU A 155 6.46 13.91 -4.91
N TYR A 156 5.25 14.41 -4.65
CA TYR A 156 4.72 15.59 -5.34
C TYR A 156 5.59 16.82 -5.11
N ILE A 157 5.96 17.08 -3.86
CA ILE A 157 6.85 18.19 -3.48
C ILE A 157 8.22 18.01 -4.12
N LYS A 158 8.82 16.81 -4.02
CA LYS A 158 10.13 16.50 -4.62
C LYS A 158 10.16 16.79 -6.12
N VAL A 159 9.14 16.35 -6.85
CA VAL A 159 9.04 16.59 -8.30
C VAL A 159 8.91 18.07 -8.61
N ARG A 160 8.12 18.81 -7.84
CA ARG A 160 7.95 20.25 -8.03
C ARG A 160 9.22 21.05 -7.77
N ILE A 161 10.04 20.64 -6.80
CA ILE A 161 11.33 21.29 -6.49
C ILE A 161 12.41 20.93 -7.53
N SER A 162 12.35 19.74 -8.12
CA SER A 162 13.35 19.25 -9.08
C SER A 162 13.06 19.66 -10.54
N ASN A 163 11.96 20.36 -10.78
CA ASN A 163 11.53 20.88 -12.09
C ASN A 163 11.80 22.38 -12.17
#